data_AF-A0A435TP97-F1
#
_entry.id   AF-A0A435TP97-F1
#
_cell.length_a   1.000
_cell.length_b   1.000
_cell.length_c   1.000
_cell.angle_alpha   90.00
_cell.angle_beta   90.00
_cell.angle_gamma   90.00
#
_symmetry.space_group_name_H-M   'P 1'
#
loop_
_entity.id
_entity.type
_entity.pdbx_description
1 polymer ?
#
loop_
_entity_poly.entity_id
_entity_poly.type
_entity_poly.pdbx_seq_one_letter_code
_entity_poly.pdbx_strand_id
1 'polypeptide(L)'
;MAKSPDQKTPPTANDDRAAPKRRSPLTDFLDASEPLHKGGFAEMPQPELSGTPLTGSIADWAEQIEQEAENEGRLVAKGDGGKSPKPSKKIPERSSSPGRSSRGTSMGGAASARERTAAGLNPVAGLDISLEDAETMASGSVTATVAALSALIESGNPLHKDGVLWTPHRPARPEKSEGGIAIKMVSEFEPAGDQPTAIKDLVEGVDNHDRTQVLLGVTGSGKTFTMAKVIEETQRPALILAPNKTLAAQLYSEFKKFFPENAVEYFVSYYDYYQPEAYVPRTDTFIEKESSINEQIDRMRHSATRSLLERDDVIIVASVSCIYGIGSVETYTAMTFQMQIGGRLDQRALLADLVAQQYKRQDINFVRGSFRVRGDTIEIFPAHLEDRAWRISMFGDEIEQITEFDPLTGQKTGELKSVKIYANSHYVTPRPTLNQAIKSIKEELKHRLVELERAGRLLEAQRLE
;
A
#
# COMPACT_ATOMS: atom_id res chain seq x y z
N MET A 1 41.66 -55.28 -64.79
CA MET A 1 42.83 -54.37 -64.84
C MET A 1 42.59 -53.29 -63.78
N ALA A 2 42.92 -53.44 -62.49
CA ALA A 2 44.20 -53.69 -61.82
C ALA A 2 45.26 -52.57 -62.04
N LYS A 3 45.37 -51.63 -61.10
CA LYS A 3 46.54 -51.46 -60.18
C LYS A 3 46.44 -50.16 -59.35
N SER A 4 46.46 -50.29 -58.02
CA SER A 4 47.12 -49.35 -57.08
C SER A 4 48.55 -49.89 -56.79
N PRO A 5 49.51 -49.14 -56.19
CA PRO A 5 49.54 -48.79 -54.75
C PRO A 5 50.09 -47.35 -54.49
N ASP A 6 49.88 -46.70 -53.33
CA ASP A 6 50.66 -46.92 -52.11
C ASP A 6 49.94 -46.52 -50.80
N GLN A 7 50.38 -47.20 -49.74
CA GLN A 7 49.81 -47.36 -48.41
C GLN A 7 50.22 -46.26 -47.40
N LYS A 8 49.35 -45.93 -46.43
CA LYS A 8 49.43 -46.40 -45.02
C LYS A 8 48.36 -45.75 -44.11
N THR A 9 47.80 -46.57 -43.22
CA THR A 9 46.70 -46.32 -42.27
C THR A 9 47.24 -46.14 -40.82
N PRO A 10 46.41 -45.96 -39.74
CA PRO A 10 46.38 -44.82 -38.80
C PRO A 10 46.98 -45.15 -37.40
N PRO A 11 46.72 -44.32 -36.36
CA PRO A 11 46.06 -44.92 -35.19
C PRO A 11 44.99 -44.04 -34.50
N THR A 12 44.34 -44.70 -33.55
CA THR A 12 43.14 -44.44 -32.75
C THR A 12 43.22 -43.31 -31.70
N ALA A 13 42.01 -42.89 -31.28
CA ALA A 13 41.60 -42.10 -30.12
C ALA A 13 42.61 -41.82 -28.99
N ASN A 14 42.66 -40.56 -28.54
CA ASN A 14 42.63 -40.27 -27.11
C ASN A 14 42.09 -38.86 -26.79
N ASP A 15 41.36 -38.85 -25.69
CA ASP A 15 40.84 -37.76 -24.87
C ASP A 15 41.94 -36.72 -24.57
N ASP A 16 41.67 -35.44 -24.79
CA ASP A 16 42.32 -34.38 -24.01
C ASP A 16 41.50 -33.09 -23.96
N ARG A 17 41.03 -32.83 -22.75
CA ARG A 17 40.33 -31.63 -22.29
C ARG A 17 41.21 -30.40 -22.46
N ALA A 18 40.99 -29.61 -23.51
CA ALA A 18 41.43 -28.22 -23.52
C ALA A 18 40.38 -27.36 -22.78
N ALA A 19 40.69 -26.99 -21.54
CA ALA A 19 39.85 -26.09 -20.74
C ALA A 19 39.65 -24.74 -21.49
N PRO A 20 38.42 -24.19 -21.54
CA PRO A 20 38.24 -22.85 -22.07
C PRO A 20 38.97 -21.86 -21.16
N LYS A 21 39.84 -21.04 -21.76
CA LYS A 21 40.54 -19.94 -21.06
C LYS A 21 39.49 -19.10 -20.34
N ARG A 22 39.57 -19.02 -19.01
CA ARG A 22 38.71 -18.17 -18.18
C ARG A 22 38.81 -16.72 -18.65
N ARG A 23 37.77 -16.24 -19.32
CA ARG A 23 37.56 -14.80 -19.55
C ARG A 23 37.10 -14.18 -18.23
N SER A 24 37.58 -12.97 -17.99
CA SER A 24 37.17 -12.14 -16.86
C SER A 24 35.69 -11.76 -16.98
N PRO A 25 34.89 -11.69 -15.89
CA PRO A 25 33.47 -11.32 -15.94
C PRO A 25 33.18 -9.87 -16.35
N LEU A 26 34.22 -9.08 -16.69
CA LEU A 26 34.13 -7.64 -16.90
C LEU A 26 34.15 -7.19 -18.37
N THR A 27 34.11 -8.13 -19.34
CA THR A 27 34.21 -7.79 -20.77
C THR A 27 32.97 -8.13 -21.61
N ASP A 28 31.85 -8.56 -21.01
CA ASP A 28 30.64 -8.93 -21.77
C ASP A 28 29.66 -7.77 -22.02
N PHE A 29 30.02 -6.51 -21.71
CA PHE A 29 29.09 -5.37 -21.79
C PHE A 29 29.57 -4.18 -22.66
N LEU A 30 30.47 -4.39 -23.63
CA LEU A 30 31.00 -3.28 -24.43
C LEU A 30 30.91 -3.43 -25.96
N ASP A 31 30.01 -4.23 -26.50
CA ASP A 31 29.76 -4.20 -27.94
C ASP A 31 28.26 -4.25 -28.28
N ALA A 32 27.66 -3.07 -28.47
CA ALA A 32 26.26 -2.90 -28.84
C ALA A 32 26.07 -2.79 -30.37
N SER A 33 26.94 -3.44 -31.16
CA SER A 33 26.89 -3.36 -32.63
C SER A 33 26.79 -4.68 -33.39
N GLU A 34 26.72 -5.84 -32.72
CA GLU A 34 26.43 -7.12 -33.40
C GLU A 34 24.94 -7.49 -33.35
N PRO A 35 24.34 -7.92 -34.49
CA PRO A 35 22.95 -8.33 -34.53
C PRO A 35 22.77 -9.70 -33.85
N LEU A 36 22.19 -9.70 -32.66
CA LEU A 36 21.78 -10.92 -31.97
C LEU A 36 20.74 -11.68 -32.81
N HIS A 37 21.02 -12.97 -33.06
CA HIS A 37 20.16 -13.88 -33.80
C HIS A 37 18.72 -13.92 -33.25
N LYS A 38 17.75 -14.00 -34.19
CA LYS A 38 16.30 -14.04 -33.98
C LYS A 38 15.85 -15.22 -33.10
N GLY A 39 15.39 -14.91 -31.89
CA GLY A 39 14.60 -15.78 -31.02
C GLY A 39 13.97 -14.92 -29.93
N GLY A 40 12.76 -14.40 -30.18
CA GLY A 40 12.13 -13.39 -29.33
C GLY A 40 11.61 -13.91 -27.99
N PHE A 41 11.55 -13.01 -27.01
CA PHE A 41 10.77 -13.14 -25.78
C PHE A 41 9.27 -12.94 -26.10
N ALA A 42 8.60 -13.98 -26.60
CA ALA A 42 7.15 -14.04 -26.58
C ALA A 42 6.70 -14.76 -25.29
N GLU A 43 5.68 -14.23 -24.62
CA GLU A 43 4.94 -14.97 -23.59
C GLU A 43 4.39 -16.26 -24.20
N MET A 44 4.54 -17.38 -23.50
CA MET A 44 3.81 -18.60 -23.85
C MET A 44 2.31 -18.31 -23.75
N PRO A 45 1.47 -18.82 -24.67
CA PRO A 45 0.03 -18.68 -24.56
C PRO A 45 -0.44 -19.27 -23.23
N GLN A 46 -1.19 -18.45 -22.47
CA GLN A 46 -1.84 -18.87 -21.23
C GLN A 46 -2.72 -20.10 -21.52
N PRO A 47 -2.67 -21.15 -20.68
CA PRO A 47 -3.60 -22.27 -20.80
C PRO A 47 -5.05 -21.76 -20.64
N GLU A 48 -6.00 -22.41 -21.30
CA GLU A 48 -7.42 -22.09 -21.09
C GLU A 48 -7.79 -22.27 -19.62
N LEU A 49 -8.61 -21.34 -19.11
CA LEU A 49 -9.11 -21.35 -17.75
C LEU A 49 -9.87 -22.67 -17.49
N SER A 50 -9.19 -23.64 -16.88
CA SER A 50 -9.82 -24.87 -16.43
C SER A 50 -9.93 -24.84 -14.91
N GLY A 51 -11.16 -24.77 -14.44
CA GLY A 51 -11.52 -24.71 -13.03
C GLY A 51 -13.02 -24.58 -12.91
N THR A 52 -13.63 -25.36 -12.01
CA THR A 52 -15.02 -25.15 -11.63
C THR A 52 -15.13 -23.81 -10.89
N PRO A 53 -16.03 -22.89 -11.28
CA PRO A 53 -16.20 -21.64 -10.55
C PRO A 53 -16.56 -21.92 -9.09
N LEU A 54 -15.90 -21.22 -8.16
CA LEU A 54 -16.12 -21.40 -6.73
C LEU A 54 -17.52 -20.90 -6.36
N THR A 55 -18.43 -21.82 -6.06
CA THR A 55 -19.79 -21.51 -5.59
C THR A 55 -19.88 -21.81 -4.10
N GLY A 56 -19.96 -20.79 -3.24
CA GLY A 56 -20.00 -20.97 -1.78
C GLY A 56 -19.80 -19.68 -0.99
N SER A 57 -19.79 -19.80 0.34
CA SER A 57 -19.48 -18.71 1.28
C SER A 57 -17.96 -18.49 1.41
N ILE A 58 -17.52 -17.36 1.96
CA ILE A 58 -16.09 -16.99 2.10
C ILE A 58 -15.28 -18.01 2.91
N ALA A 59 -15.92 -18.69 3.89
CA ALA A 59 -15.28 -19.77 4.63
C ALA A 59 -14.94 -20.96 3.72
N ASP A 60 -15.83 -21.28 2.78
CA ASP A 60 -15.66 -22.38 1.82
C ASP A 60 -14.55 -22.04 0.80
N TRP A 61 -14.39 -20.76 0.46
CA TRP A 61 -13.31 -20.30 -0.42
C TRP A 61 -11.94 -20.36 0.25
N ALA A 62 -11.87 -20.02 1.55
CA ALA A 62 -10.63 -20.12 2.30
C ALA A 62 -10.16 -21.58 2.43
N GLU A 63 -11.09 -22.51 2.71
CA GLU A 63 -10.79 -23.95 2.76
C GLU A 63 -10.40 -24.51 1.37
N GLN A 64 -11.06 -24.08 0.29
CA GLN A 64 -10.71 -24.51 -1.07
C GLN A 64 -9.33 -24.02 -1.52
N ILE A 65 -8.99 -22.77 -1.22
CA ILE A 65 -7.67 -22.21 -1.54
C ILE A 65 -6.56 -22.88 -0.71
N GLU A 66 -6.85 -23.23 0.55
CA GLU A 66 -5.93 -23.95 1.43
C GLU A 66 -5.66 -25.38 0.92
N GLN A 67 -6.71 -26.10 0.48
CA GLN A 67 -6.57 -27.44 -0.12
C GLN A 67 -5.81 -27.44 -1.45
N GLU A 68 -5.99 -26.41 -2.29
CA GLU A 68 -5.26 -26.28 -3.55
C GLU A 68 -3.76 -25.99 -3.30
N ALA A 69 -3.45 -25.12 -2.33
CA ALA A 69 -2.07 -24.82 -1.95
C ALA A 69 -1.33 -26.02 -1.33
N GLU A 70 -2.02 -26.87 -0.55
CA GLU A 70 -1.46 -28.11 0.00
C GLU A 70 -1.15 -29.14 -1.11
N ASN A 71 -2.00 -29.22 -2.13
CA ASN A 71 -1.80 -30.13 -3.26
C ASN A 71 -0.65 -29.67 -4.17
N GLU A 72 -0.48 -28.36 -4.40
CA GLU A 72 0.68 -27.82 -5.10
C GLU A 72 1.98 -28.04 -4.31
N GLY A 73 1.96 -27.88 -2.98
CA GLY A 73 3.11 -28.15 -2.11
C GLY A 73 3.58 -29.62 -2.15
N ARG A 74 2.66 -30.57 -2.31
CA ARG A 74 2.98 -32.00 -2.43
C ARG A 74 3.65 -32.38 -3.76
N LEU A 75 3.39 -31.64 -4.84
CA LEU A 75 4.00 -31.86 -6.15
C LEU A 75 5.44 -31.34 -6.20
N VAL A 76 5.73 -30.24 -5.49
CA VAL A 76 7.08 -29.64 -5.40
C VAL A 76 8.02 -30.48 -4.50
N ALA A 77 7.48 -31.13 -3.46
CA ALA A 77 8.27 -31.95 -2.53
C ALA A 77 8.85 -33.26 -3.13
N LYS A 78 8.50 -33.62 -4.38
CA LYS A 78 8.99 -34.85 -5.04
C LYS A 78 10.20 -34.66 -5.95
N GLY A 79 10.73 -33.45 -6.11
CA GLY A 79 11.87 -33.22 -7.00
C GLY A 79 12.83 -32.16 -6.47
N ASP A 80 13.75 -32.53 -5.58
CA ASP A 80 15.19 -32.39 -5.86
C ASP A 80 16.05 -32.95 -4.72
N GLY A 81 17.02 -33.80 -5.07
CA GLY A 81 17.96 -34.42 -4.16
C GLY A 81 19.23 -33.60 -3.96
N GLY A 82 19.45 -33.16 -2.72
CA GLY A 82 20.74 -33.09 -2.02
C GLY A 82 21.96 -32.41 -2.68
N LYS A 83 22.39 -31.27 -2.10
CA LYS A 83 23.81 -30.89 -1.98
C LYS A 83 24.06 -30.02 -0.73
N SER A 84 25.01 -30.46 0.10
CA SER A 84 25.39 -29.87 1.39
C SER A 84 26.13 -28.52 1.25
N PRO A 85 25.99 -27.58 2.20
CA PRO A 85 26.65 -26.27 2.12
C PRO A 85 28.11 -26.30 2.61
N LYS A 86 28.98 -25.53 1.95
CA LYS A 86 30.41 -25.30 2.30
C LYS A 86 30.54 -24.24 3.42
N PRO A 87 31.64 -24.24 4.21
CA PRO A 87 31.74 -23.46 5.43
C PRO A 87 32.01 -21.97 5.16
N SER A 88 31.47 -21.12 6.03
CA SER A 88 31.63 -19.66 6.01
C SER A 88 33.07 -19.23 6.34
N LYS A 89 33.60 -18.27 5.58
CA LYS A 89 34.87 -17.59 5.89
C LYS A 89 34.61 -16.41 6.83
N LYS A 90 35.46 -16.27 7.86
CA LYS A 90 35.46 -15.21 8.87
C LYS A 90 35.53 -13.80 8.26
N ILE A 91 34.78 -12.87 8.85
CA ILE A 91 34.80 -11.43 8.57
C ILE A 91 36.03 -10.82 9.28
N PRO A 92 36.89 -10.03 8.61
CA PRO A 92 37.95 -9.28 9.30
C PRO A 92 37.45 -7.94 9.84
N GLU A 93 38.00 -7.52 10.97
CA GLU A 93 37.76 -6.24 11.65
C GLU A 93 38.29 -5.02 10.88
N ARG A 94 37.72 -3.85 11.19
CA ARG A 94 37.95 -2.51 10.59
C ARG A 94 39.44 -2.14 10.47
N SER A 95 39.86 -1.70 9.28
CA SER A 95 41.13 -0.99 9.05
C SER A 95 40.90 0.51 8.77
N SER A 96 41.86 1.35 9.19
CA SER A 96 41.76 2.81 9.31
C SER A 96 42.42 3.61 8.17
N SER A 97 42.57 3.06 6.97
CA SER A 97 43.18 3.80 5.84
C SER A 97 42.58 3.40 4.48
N PRO A 98 42.38 4.36 3.55
CA PRO A 98 41.63 4.13 2.31
C PRO A 98 42.43 3.29 1.28
N GLY A 99 41.77 2.30 0.69
CA GLY A 99 42.29 1.53 -0.44
C GLY A 99 41.86 2.14 -1.79
N ARG A 100 42.67 1.94 -2.84
CA ARG A 100 42.36 2.30 -4.24
C ARG A 100 42.11 1.05 -5.09
N SER A 101 41.12 1.11 -5.99
CA SER A 101 40.89 0.08 -7.00
C SER A 101 41.83 0.25 -8.21
N SER A 102 41.95 -0.79 -9.05
CA SER A 102 42.79 -0.81 -10.26
C SER A 102 42.34 0.15 -11.38
N ARG A 103 41.20 0.84 -11.22
CA ARG A 103 40.74 1.94 -12.09
C ARG A 103 40.79 3.32 -11.41
N GLY A 104 41.48 3.44 -10.27
CA GLY A 104 41.73 4.72 -9.62
C GLY A 104 40.61 5.23 -8.71
N THR A 105 39.49 4.53 -8.56
CA THR A 105 38.44 4.91 -7.60
C THR A 105 38.81 4.52 -6.17
N SER A 106 38.72 5.49 -5.26
CA SER A 106 38.94 5.30 -3.82
C SER A 106 37.74 4.61 -3.20
N MET A 107 37.97 3.47 -2.54
CA MET A 107 36.98 2.84 -1.68
C MET A 107 37.15 3.43 -0.29
N GLY A 108 36.50 4.57 -0.06
CA GLY A 108 36.59 5.32 1.18
C GLY A 108 35.79 4.68 2.31
N GLY A 109 36.45 4.50 3.47
CA GLY A 109 35.78 4.54 4.76
C GLY A 109 35.07 5.88 4.99
N ALA A 110 34.30 5.98 6.07
CA ALA A 110 33.41 7.09 6.40
C ALA A 110 34.10 8.47 6.31
N ALA A 111 34.02 9.09 5.14
CA ALA A 111 34.36 10.48 4.91
C ALA A 111 33.07 11.28 4.75
N SER A 112 33.03 12.47 5.32
CA SER A 112 31.89 13.37 5.26
C SER A 112 31.63 13.83 3.82
N ALA A 113 30.39 14.24 3.50
CA ALA A 113 30.05 14.72 2.16
C ALA A 113 30.95 15.88 1.72
N ARG A 114 31.34 16.76 2.65
CA ARG A 114 32.21 17.92 2.44
C ARG A 114 33.65 17.54 2.04
N GLU A 115 34.19 16.46 2.61
CA GLU A 115 35.53 15.97 2.27
C GLU A 115 35.58 15.27 0.90
N ARG A 116 34.48 14.62 0.48
CA ARG A 116 34.38 14.01 -0.85
C ARG A 116 34.31 15.06 -1.96
N THR A 117 33.59 16.14 -1.71
CA THR A 117 33.50 17.29 -2.61
C THR A 117 34.85 18.00 -2.79
N ALA A 118 35.60 18.24 -1.71
CA ALA A 118 36.92 18.86 -1.78
C ALA A 118 37.96 18.02 -2.55
N ALA A 119 37.72 16.71 -2.70
CA ALA A 119 38.54 15.80 -3.48
C ALA A 119 38.08 15.63 -4.94
N GLY A 120 37.10 16.43 -5.40
CA GLY A 120 36.60 16.40 -6.79
C GLY A 120 35.72 15.19 -7.13
N LEU A 121 35.15 14.51 -6.12
CA LEU A 121 34.25 13.37 -6.30
C LEU A 121 32.79 13.82 -6.15
N ASN A 122 31.96 13.54 -7.15
CA ASN A 122 30.54 13.91 -7.13
C ASN A 122 29.77 13.12 -6.05
N PRO A 123 28.92 13.79 -5.25
CA PRO A 123 28.24 13.16 -4.12
C PRO A 123 27.07 12.23 -4.53
N VAL A 124 26.67 12.27 -5.81
CA VAL A 124 25.58 11.45 -6.37
C VAL A 124 26.10 10.70 -7.59
N ALA A 125 25.89 9.38 -7.64
CA ALA A 125 26.31 8.55 -8.77
C ALA A 125 25.46 8.85 -10.02
N GLY A 126 26.11 9.19 -11.14
CA GLY A 126 25.45 9.39 -12.44
C GLY A 126 25.14 10.85 -12.82
N LEU A 127 25.64 11.84 -12.08
CA LEU A 127 25.59 13.26 -12.47
C LEU A 127 27.02 13.75 -12.73
N ASP A 128 27.31 14.22 -13.95
CA ASP A 128 28.63 14.72 -14.37
C ASP A 128 28.65 16.27 -14.42
N ILE A 129 28.31 16.91 -13.29
CA ILE A 129 28.40 18.38 -13.17
C ILE A 129 29.12 18.69 -11.87
N SER A 130 30.20 19.47 -11.94
CA SER A 130 30.92 19.93 -10.76
C SER A 130 30.17 21.09 -10.07
N LEU A 131 30.40 21.30 -8.77
CA LEU A 131 29.77 22.42 -8.04
C LEU A 131 30.18 23.79 -8.59
N GLU A 132 31.40 23.91 -9.11
CA GLU A 132 31.90 25.13 -9.78
C GLU A 132 31.18 25.39 -11.11
N ASP A 133 30.83 24.33 -11.85
CA ASP A 133 29.99 24.43 -13.06
C ASP A 133 28.55 24.80 -12.70
N ALA A 134 28.01 24.29 -11.60
CA ALA A 134 26.66 24.61 -11.12
C ALA A 134 26.53 26.08 -10.65
N GLU A 135 27.57 26.65 -10.05
CA GLU A 135 27.62 28.07 -9.65
C GLU A 135 27.78 29.02 -10.84
N THR A 136 28.43 28.59 -11.92
CA THR A 136 28.64 29.40 -13.13
C THR A 136 27.46 29.37 -14.10
N MET A 137 26.52 28.42 -13.95
CA MET A 137 25.25 28.41 -14.67
C MET A 137 24.30 29.52 -14.16
N ALA A 138 24.40 30.69 -14.77
CA ALA A 138 23.45 31.81 -14.77
C ALA A 138 22.79 32.13 -13.40
N SER A 139 23.27 33.21 -12.79
CA SER A 139 22.77 33.87 -11.56
C SER A 139 21.31 34.38 -11.60
N GLY A 140 20.52 34.02 -12.61
CA GLY A 140 19.09 34.30 -12.73
C GLY A 140 18.18 33.07 -12.68
N SER A 141 18.74 31.85 -12.58
CA SER A 141 17.98 30.60 -12.63
C SER A 141 18.42 29.61 -11.56
N VAL A 142 18.56 30.08 -10.32
CA VAL A 142 18.57 29.16 -9.17
C VAL A 142 17.16 28.55 -9.10
N THR A 143 16.97 27.45 -9.82
CA THR A 143 15.72 26.69 -9.75
C THR A 143 15.49 26.32 -8.30
N ALA A 144 14.25 26.45 -7.82
CA ALA A 144 13.87 26.05 -6.47
C ALA A 144 14.37 24.62 -6.12
N THR A 145 14.53 23.78 -7.15
CA THR A 145 15.14 22.45 -7.11
C THR A 145 16.61 22.45 -6.67
N VAL A 146 17.46 23.36 -7.17
CA VAL A 146 18.89 23.41 -6.79
C VAL A 146 19.07 23.96 -5.38
N ALA A 147 18.25 24.94 -4.98
CA ALA A 147 18.23 25.44 -3.60
C ALA A 147 17.72 24.38 -2.62
N ALA A 148 16.63 23.67 -2.97
CA ALA A 148 16.11 22.56 -2.18
C ALA A 148 17.11 21.40 -2.08
N LEU A 149 17.83 21.10 -3.16
CA LEU A 149 18.88 20.08 -3.20
C LEU A 149 20.08 20.48 -2.32
N SER A 150 20.51 21.75 -2.37
CA SER A 150 21.58 22.26 -1.50
C SER A 150 21.17 22.20 -0.01
N ALA A 151 19.95 22.63 0.32
CA ALA A 151 19.40 22.54 1.67
C ALA A 151 19.26 21.08 2.16
N LEU A 152 18.93 20.14 1.26
CA LEU A 152 18.86 18.71 1.55
C LEU A 152 20.25 18.13 1.83
N ILE A 153 21.26 18.52 1.04
CA ILE A 153 22.65 18.08 1.18
C ILE A 153 23.25 18.65 2.48
N GLU A 154 22.96 19.90 2.83
CA GLU A 154 23.44 20.55 4.05
C GLU A 154 22.75 20.06 5.33
N SER A 155 21.43 19.84 5.29
CA SER A 155 20.68 19.37 6.46
C SER A 155 20.77 17.86 6.69
N GLY A 156 21.08 17.07 5.64
CA GLY A 156 21.10 15.61 5.69
C GLY A 156 19.75 14.97 6.01
N ASN A 157 18.68 15.76 6.13
CA ASN A 157 17.36 15.32 6.53
C ASN A 157 16.31 15.95 5.60
N PRO A 158 15.65 15.17 4.71
CA PRO A 158 14.64 15.68 3.78
C PRO A 158 13.41 16.28 4.45
N LEU A 159 13.24 16.09 5.76
CA LEU A 159 12.19 16.70 6.53
C LEU A 159 12.53 18.12 7.00
N HIS A 160 13.76 18.61 6.87
CA HIS A 160 14.06 20.01 7.18
C HIS A 160 13.60 20.91 6.03
N LYS A 161 12.54 21.70 6.26
CA LYS A 161 12.08 22.75 5.36
C LYS A 161 12.24 24.09 6.07
N ASP A 162 12.92 25.04 5.43
CA ASP A 162 13.12 26.40 5.96
C ASP A 162 13.79 26.44 7.35
N GLY A 163 14.71 25.51 7.63
CA GLY A 163 15.40 25.41 8.92
C GLY A 163 14.58 24.81 10.06
N VAL A 164 13.33 24.41 9.79
CA VAL A 164 12.44 23.74 10.74
C VAL A 164 12.22 22.30 10.31
N LEU A 165 12.28 21.37 11.28
CA LEU A 165 11.87 20.00 11.03
C LEU A 165 10.38 20.01 10.69
N TRP A 166 10.02 19.64 9.47
CA TRP A 166 8.66 19.45 9.02
C TRP A 166 7.98 18.48 9.96
N THR A 167 7.05 19.02 10.74
CA THR A 167 6.12 18.23 11.53
C THR A 167 4.82 18.12 10.76
N PRO A 168 4.31 16.89 10.52
CA PRO A 168 2.99 16.74 9.93
C PRO A 168 1.97 17.49 10.77
N HIS A 169 1.04 18.20 10.11
CA HIS A 169 -0.09 18.82 10.79
C HIS A 169 -0.85 17.72 11.56
N ARG A 170 -0.96 17.89 12.88
CA ARG A 170 -1.68 16.98 13.77
C ARG A 170 -2.76 17.79 14.48
N PRO A 171 -3.97 17.87 13.92
CA PRO A 171 -5.08 18.55 14.60
C PRO A 171 -5.37 17.85 15.94
N ALA A 172 -6.01 18.57 16.86
CA ALA A 172 -6.58 17.95 18.05
C ALA A 172 -7.60 16.90 17.60
N ARG A 173 -7.39 15.65 18.01
CA ARG A 173 -8.33 14.57 17.73
C ARG A 173 -9.54 14.75 18.66
N PRO A 174 -10.77 14.63 18.16
CA PRO A 174 -11.94 14.64 19.03
C PRO A 174 -11.89 13.46 20.00
N GLU A 175 -12.59 13.60 21.12
CA GLU A 175 -12.78 12.50 22.05
C GLU A 175 -13.46 11.32 21.35
N LYS A 176 -12.96 10.13 21.65
CA LYS A 176 -13.46 8.88 21.08
C LYS A 176 -14.79 8.51 21.74
N SER A 177 -15.81 8.22 20.94
CA SER A 177 -17.15 7.88 21.43
C SER A 177 -17.23 6.51 22.09
N GLU A 178 -16.35 5.58 21.72
CA GLU A 178 -16.23 4.21 22.23
C GLU A 178 -14.78 3.96 22.74
N GLY A 179 -14.17 4.97 23.36
CA GLY A 179 -12.83 4.86 23.93
C GLY A 179 -12.77 4.01 25.21
N GLY A 180 -11.54 3.68 25.64
CA GLY A 180 -11.28 2.99 26.91
C GLY A 180 -11.54 1.48 26.93
N ILE A 181 -11.81 0.87 25.77
CA ILE A 181 -11.89 -0.59 25.62
C ILE A 181 -10.47 -1.16 25.58
N ALA A 182 -10.19 -2.17 26.40
CA ALA A 182 -8.90 -2.83 26.42
C ALA A 182 -8.76 -3.83 25.27
N ILE A 183 -7.57 -3.92 24.70
CA ILE A 183 -7.23 -4.97 23.73
C ILE A 183 -7.05 -6.27 24.51
N LYS A 184 -7.87 -7.28 24.23
CA LYS A 184 -7.86 -8.54 24.98
C LYS A 184 -7.85 -9.73 24.04
N MET A 185 -6.80 -10.53 24.15
CA MET A 185 -6.64 -11.74 23.37
C MET A 185 -7.43 -12.89 24.01
N VAL A 186 -8.16 -13.63 23.18
CA VAL A 186 -8.80 -14.89 23.54
C VAL A 186 -8.06 -16.01 22.83
N SER A 187 -7.47 -16.91 23.62
CA SER A 187 -6.76 -18.08 23.09
C SER A 187 -6.71 -19.20 24.12
N GLU A 188 -6.74 -20.44 23.64
CA GLU A 188 -6.49 -21.64 24.46
C GLU A 188 -4.99 -21.94 24.59
N PHE A 189 -4.15 -21.23 23.83
CA PHE A 189 -2.70 -21.42 23.82
C PHE A 189 -2.02 -20.44 24.78
N GLU A 190 -0.98 -20.93 25.46
CA GLU A 190 -0.04 -20.10 26.21
C GLU A 190 1.26 -19.94 25.42
N PRO A 191 1.98 -18.81 25.56
CA PRO A 191 3.29 -18.64 24.93
C PRO A 191 4.25 -19.76 25.32
N ALA A 192 4.83 -20.43 24.32
CA ALA A 192 5.69 -21.59 24.52
C ALA A 192 7.02 -21.47 23.77
N GLY A 193 8.01 -22.29 24.14
CA GLY A 193 9.35 -22.25 23.57
C GLY A 193 10.02 -20.89 23.81
N ASP A 194 10.52 -20.26 22.74
CA ASP A 194 11.19 -18.95 22.82
C ASP A 194 10.21 -17.76 22.78
N GLN A 195 8.90 -18.00 22.61
CA GLN A 195 7.90 -16.95 22.52
C GLN A 195 7.83 -16.05 23.77
N PRO A 196 7.85 -16.56 25.03
CA PRO A 196 7.79 -15.71 26.22
C PRO A 196 8.92 -14.68 26.26
N THR A 197 10.14 -15.11 25.94
CA THR A 197 11.31 -14.22 25.89
C THR A 197 11.18 -13.20 24.78
N ALA A 198 10.80 -13.62 23.57
CA ALA A 198 10.62 -12.71 22.44
C ALA A 198 9.53 -11.65 22.68
N ILE A 199 8.41 -12.03 23.32
CA ILE A 199 7.34 -11.10 23.69
C ILE A 199 7.89 -10.07 24.68
N LYS A 200 8.56 -10.53 25.75
CA LYS A 200 9.13 -9.65 26.77
C LYS A 200 10.10 -8.63 26.16
N ASP A 201 11.04 -9.09 25.34
CA ASP A 201 12.06 -8.22 24.73
C ASP A 201 11.43 -7.17 23.81
N LEU A 202 10.42 -7.56 23.02
CA LEU A 202 9.70 -6.64 22.13
C LEU A 202 8.90 -5.59 22.90
N VAL A 203 8.22 -6.00 23.98
CA VAL A 203 7.46 -5.09 24.85
C VAL A 203 8.41 -4.11 25.55
N GLU A 204 9.53 -4.60 26.10
CA GLU A 204 10.55 -3.74 26.71
C GLU A 204 11.12 -2.72 25.71
N GLY A 205 11.39 -3.13 24.47
CA GLY A 205 11.83 -2.20 23.43
C GLY A 205 10.77 -1.13 23.11
N VAL A 206 9.47 -1.48 23.14
CA VAL A 206 8.38 -0.52 22.95
C VAL A 206 8.34 0.50 24.09
N ASP A 207 8.47 0.04 25.33
CA ASP A 207 8.49 0.88 26.54
C ASP A 207 9.71 1.80 26.58
N ASN A 208 10.86 1.32 26.08
CA ASN A 208 12.08 2.11 25.90
C ASN A 208 12.02 3.08 24.70
N HIS A 209 10.90 3.14 23.99
CA HIS A 209 10.68 3.97 22.80
C HIS A 209 11.59 3.63 21.61
N ASP A 210 12.01 2.38 21.49
CA ASP A 210 12.73 1.89 20.32
C ASP A 210 11.83 1.98 19.08
N ARG A 211 12.29 2.75 18.09
CA ARG A 211 11.53 3.00 16.86
C ARG A 211 11.52 1.82 15.89
N THR A 212 12.50 0.94 15.97
CA THR A 212 12.66 -0.17 15.03
C THR A 212 13.17 -1.39 15.76
N GLN A 213 12.42 -2.47 15.64
CA GLN A 213 12.72 -3.77 16.24
C GLN A 213 12.48 -4.86 15.20
N VAL A 214 13.20 -5.98 15.29
CA VAL A 214 13.13 -7.08 14.32
C VAL A 214 12.91 -8.39 15.05
N LEU A 215 11.75 -9.01 14.82
CA LEU A 215 11.47 -10.38 15.26
C LEU A 215 12.02 -11.38 14.25
N LEU A 216 13.18 -11.98 14.55
CA LEU A 216 13.76 -13.03 13.72
C LEU A 216 13.13 -14.40 14.04
N GLY A 217 11.95 -14.66 13.50
CA GLY A 217 11.21 -15.91 13.72
C GLY A 217 11.27 -16.89 12.56
N VAL A 218 11.63 -18.15 12.83
CA VAL A 218 11.57 -19.24 11.84
C VAL A 218 10.13 -19.52 11.39
N THR A 219 9.96 -20.15 10.23
CA THR A 219 8.62 -20.56 9.76
C THR A 219 8.01 -21.57 10.72
N GLY A 220 6.72 -21.43 11.03
CA GLY A 220 6.01 -22.30 11.98
C GLY A 220 6.21 -21.96 13.46
N SER A 221 7.03 -20.95 13.81
CA SER A 221 7.26 -20.59 15.22
C SER A 221 6.11 -19.82 15.91
N GLY A 222 4.97 -19.65 15.24
CA GLY A 222 3.83 -18.88 15.77
C GLY A 222 4.04 -17.36 15.81
N LYS A 223 4.68 -16.77 14.79
CA LYS A 223 4.95 -15.32 14.73
C LYS A 223 3.70 -14.45 14.93
N THR A 224 2.56 -14.82 14.35
CA THR A 224 1.30 -14.09 14.53
C THR A 224 0.91 -14.06 16.00
N PHE A 225 0.95 -15.20 16.68
CA PHE A 225 0.62 -15.32 18.10
C PHE A 225 1.56 -14.47 18.98
N THR A 226 2.86 -14.50 18.71
CA THR A 226 3.84 -13.64 19.37
C THR A 226 3.48 -12.16 19.22
N MET A 227 3.19 -11.71 17.99
CA MET A 227 2.84 -10.30 17.74
C MET A 227 1.47 -9.91 18.33
N ALA A 228 0.50 -10.83 18.34
CA ALA A 228 -0.79 -10.62 19.00
C ALA A 228 -0.59 -10.36 20.50
N LYS A 229 0.25 -11.16 21.17
CA LYS A 229 0.60 -10.93 22.58
C LYS A 229 1.31 -9.60 22.81
N VAL A 230 2.21 -9.19 21.94
CA VAL A 230 2.84 -7.85 22.03
C VAL A 230 1.80 -6.73 21.91
N ILE A 231 0.82 -6.86 21.01
CA ILE A 231 -0.26 -5.87 20.87
C ILE A 231 -1.15 -5.82 22.12
N GLU A 232 -1.49 -6.99 22.70
CA GLU A 232 -2.21 -7.09 23.96
C GLU A 232 -1.43 -6.45 25.12
N GLU A 233 -0.16 -6.78 25.33
CA GLU A 233 0.62 -6.22 26.45
C GLU A 233 0.84 -4.71 26.32
N THR A 234 1.03 -4.20 25.10
CA THR A 234 1.29 -2.77 24.89
C THR A 234 0.03 -1.91 24.90
N GLN A 235 -1.16 -2.49 24.71
CA GLN A 235 -2.45 -1.77 24.65
C GLN A 235 -2.44 -0.61 23.63
N ARG A 236 -1.78 -0.80 22.49
CA ARG A 236 -1.66 0.23 21.43
C ARG A 236 -2.42 -0.18 20.17
N PRO A 237 -3.15 0.75 19.52
CA PRO A 237 -3.68 0.50 18.19
C PRO A 237 -2.55 0.10 17.23
N ALA A 238 -2.78 -0.94 16.43
CA ALA A 238 -1.75 -1.56 15.60
C ALA A 238 -2.13 -1.53 14.11
N LEU A 239 -1.13 -1.29 13.27
CA LEU A 239 -1.22 -1.43 11.82
C LEU A 239 -0.28 -2.54 11.36
N ILE A 240 -0.85 -3.58 10.77
CA ILE A 240 -0.12 -4.75 10.27
C ILE A 240 -0.06 -4.65 8.76
N LEU A 241 1.15 -4.56 8.20
CA LEU A 241 1.35 -4.46 6.75
C LEU A 241 1.68 -5.81 6.15
N ALA A 242 0.84 -6.25 5.22
CA ALA A 242 1.04 -7.45 4.44
C ALA A 242 1.42 -7.10 2.98
N PRO A 243 2.36 -7.84 2.36
CA PRO A 243 2.84 -7.58 1.00
C PRO A 243 1.81 -7.93 -0.09
N ASN A 244 0.81 -8.77 0.22
CA ASN A 244 -0.21 -9.20 -0.73
C ASN A 244 -1.57 -9.40 -0.04
N LYS A 245 -2.65 -9.46 -0.83
CA LYS A 245 -4.03 -9.60 -0.32
C LYS A 245 -4.27 -10.96 0.36
N THR A 246 -3.64 -12.03 -0.12
CA THR A 246 -3.81 -13.39 0.45
C THR A 246 -3.31 -13.48 1.88
N LEU A 247 -2.07 -13.03 2.13
CA LEU A 247 -1.50 -13.00 3.48
C LEU A 247 -2.23 -11.99 4.38
N ALA A 248 -2.69 -10.87 3.82
CA ALA A 248 -3.51 -9.91 4.56
C ALA A 248 -4.83 -10.57 5.04
N ALA A 249 -5.50 -11.34 4.20
CA ALA A 249 -6.74 -12.03 4.57
C ALA A 249 -6.50 -13.12 5.63
N GLN A 250 -5.41 -13.88 5.50
CA GLN A 250 -5.00 -14.87 6.51
C GLN A 250 -4.76 -14.21 7.87
N LEU A 251 -3.94 -13.16 7.92
CA LEU A 251 -3.67 -12.42 9.14
C LEU A 251 -4.96 -11.79 9.71
N TYR A 252 -5.81 -11.21 8.88
CA TYR A 252 -7.10 -10.68 9.33
C TYR A 252 -7.95 -11.77 10.01
N SER A 253 -8.05 -12.96 9.43
CA SER A 253 -8.78 -14.10 10.01
C SER A 253 -8.18 -14.56 11.34
N GLU A 254 -6.85 -14.71 11.40
CA GLU A 254 -6.13 -15.07 12.64
C GLU A 254 -6.35 -14.04 13.75
N PHE A 255 -6.16 -12.75 13.44
CA PHE A 255 -6.36 -11.67 14.40
C PHE A 255 -7.83 -11.55 14.83
N LYS A 256 -8.80 -11.79 13.94
CA LYS A 256 -10.23 -11.78 14.31
C LYS A 256 -10.57 -12.91 15.29
N LYS A 257 -9.95 -14.08 15.14
CA LYS A 257 -10.06 -15.20 16.09
C LYS A 257 -9.40 -14.86 17.43
N PHE A 258 -8.24 -14.22 17.41
CA PHE A 258 -7.52 -13.83 18.62
C PHE A 258 -8.18 -12.68 19.38
N PHE A 259 -8.85 -11.74 18.70
CA PHE A 259 -9.44 -10.56 19.31
C PHE A 259 -10.92 -10.41 18.93
N PRO A 260 -11.80 -11.36 19.35
CA PRO A 260 -13.20 -11.38 18.93
C PRO A 260 -14.01 -10.20 19.48
N GLU A 261 -13.58 -9.61 20.60
CA GLU A 261 -14.25 -8.49 21.27
C GLU A 261 -13.68 -7.11 20.87
N ASN A 262 -12.60 -7.07 20.07
CA ASN A 262 -11.96 -5.84 19.64
C ASN A 262 -12.18 -5.52 18.15
N ALA A 263 -11.87 -4.28 17.76
CA ALA A 263 -11.99 -3.80 16.40
C ALA A 263 -10.81 -4.27 15.53
N VAL A 264 -10.84 -5.52 15.10
CA VAL A 264 -9.97 -6.04 14.03
C VAL A 264 -10.60 -5.71 12.68
N GLU A 265 -9.86 -4.96 11.87
CA GLU A 265 -10.31 -4.31 10.65
C GLU A 265 -9.41 -4.65 9.45
N TYR A 266 -9.97 -4.55 8.24
CA TYR A 266 -9.29 -4.92 6.99
C TYR A 266 -9.19 -3.73 6.03
N PHE A 267 -7.97 -3.40 5.59
CA PHE A 267 -7.72 -2.22 4.75
C PHE A 267 -6.81 -2.53 3.55
N VAL A 268 -7.41 -2.99 2.45
CA VAL A 268 -6.70 -3.26 1.19
C VAL A 268 -7.33 -2.48 0.03
N SER A 269 -6.75 -2.58 -1.15
CA SER A 269 -7.37 -2.04 -2.36
C SER A 269 -8.74 -2.69 -2.58
N TYR A 270 -9.77 -1.84 -2.57
CA TYR A 270 -11.14 -2.13 -2.96
C TYR A 270 -11.35 -2.36 -4.46
N TYR A 271 -10.33 -2.31 -5.30
CA TYR A 271 -10.46 -2.70 -6.69
C TYR A 271 -10.26 -4.20 -6.85
N ASP A 272 -11.22 -4.87 -7.52
CA ASP A 272 -11.05 -6.24 -8.02
C ASP A 272 -10.21 -6.23 -9.29
N TYR A 273 -10.49 -5.27 -10.18
CA TYR A 273 -9.71 -4.99 -11.36
C TYR A 273 -9.36 -3.50 -11.42
N TYR A 274 -8.12 -3.18 -11.76
CA TYR A 274 -7.68 -1.81 -11.92
C TYR A 274 -6.62 -1.69 -13.02
N GLN A 275 -6.97 -0.94 -14.05
CA GLN A 275 -6.07 -0.50 -15.10
C GLN A 275 -5.83 1.00 -14.92
N PRO A 276 -4.58 1.42 -14.65
CA PRO A 276 -4.27 2.84 -14.55
C PRO A 276 -4.38 3.50 -15.93
N GLU A 277 -4.74 4.78 -15.92
CA GLU A 277 -4.56 5.63 -17.09
C GLU A 277 -3.07 5.70 -17.43
N ALA A 278 -2.73 5.44 -18.69
CA ALA A 278 -1.35 5.48 -19.14
C ALA A 278 -1.25 5.89 -20.61
N TYR A 279 -0.16 6.54 -20.96
CA TYR A 279 0.21 6.79 -22.35
C TYR A 279 1.52 6.08 -22.64
N VAL A 280 1.56 5.26 -23.70
CA VAL A 280 2.73 4.49 -24.12
C VAL A 280 3.34 5.17 -25.36
N PRO A 281 4.44 5.95 -25.21
CA PRO A 281 4.95 6.77 -26.31
C PRO A 281 5.47 5.95 -27.49
N ARG A 282 6.00 4.75 -27.23
CA ARG A 282 6.58 3.88 -28.26
C ARG A 282 5.56 3.42 -29.30
N THR A 283 4.31 3.22 -28.87
CA THR A 283 3.21 2.74 -29.71
C THR A 283 2.15 3.80 -29.94
N ASP A 284 2.38 5.03 -29.46
CA ASP A 284 1.41 6.13 -29.46
C ASP A 284 0.02 5.71 -28.96
N THR A 285 -0.01 4.89 -27.90
CA THR A 285 -1.25 4.30 -27.40
C THR A 285 -1.65 4.96 -26.09
N PHE A 286 -2.86 5.52 -26.06
CA PHE A 286 -3.51 5.93 -24.83
C PHE A 286 -4.33 4.77 -24.27
N ILE A 287 -4.15 4.51 -22.99
CA ILE A 287 -4.82 3.47 -22.22
C ILE A 287 -5.72 4.20 -21.23
N GLU A 288 -7.03 4.06 -21.42
CA GLU A 288 -8.01 4.63 -20.51
C GLU A 288 -7.98 3.92 -19.15
N LYS A 289 -8.32 4.67 -18.11
CA LYS A 289 -8.54 4.09 -16.78
C LYS A 289 -9.79 3.21 -16.84
N GLU A 290 -9.63 1.94 -16.46
CA GLU A 290 -10.73 1.01 -16.24
C GLU A 290 -10.61 0.43 -14.83
N SER A 291 -11.72 0.31 -14.12
CA SER A 291 -11.70 -0.24 -12.77
C SER A 291 -13.02 -0.85 -12.36
N SER A 292 -12.96 -1.93 -11.60
CA SER A 292 -14.11 -2.55 -10.94
C SER A 292 -13.93 -2.50 -9.42
N ILE A 293 -14.94 -2.02 -8.71
CA ILE A 293 -14.93 -1.84 -7.26
C ILE A 293 -15.62 -3.01 -6.58
N ASN A 294 -14.99 -3.53 -5.54
CA ASN A 294 -15.53 -4.49 -4.61
C ASN A 294 -16.19 -3.76 -3.43
N GLU A 295 -17.52 -3.76 -3.43
CA GLU A 295 -18.34 -3.09 -2.42
C GLU A 295 -18.10 -3.64 -0.99
N GLN A 296 -17.76 -4.93 -0.85
CA GLN A 296 -17.51 -5.53 0.44
C GLN A 296 -16.19 -5.03 1.05
N ILE A 297 -15.14 -4.91 0.22
CA ILE A 297 -13.85 -4.37 0.64
C ILE A 297 -13.96 -2.87 0.91
N ASP A 298 -14.71 -2.13 0.10
CA ASP A 298 -14.98 -0.70 0.34
C ASP A 298 -15.65 -0.48 1.71
N ARG A 299 -16.67 -1.27 2.03
CA ARG A 299 -17.28 -1.27 3.37
C ARG A 299 -16.26 -1.53 4.48
N MET A 300 -15.41 -2.55 4.33
CA MET A 300 -14.37 -2.85 5.33
C MET A 300 -13.40 -1.68 5.51
N ARG A 301 -13.06 -0.95 4.45
CA ARG A 301 -12.25 0.28 4.55
C ARG A 301 -12.97 1.38 5.33
N HIS A 302 -14.26 1.58 5.08
CA HIS A 302 -15.09 2.51 5.85
C HIS A 302 -15.15 2.12 7.33
N SER A 303 -15.34 0.83 7.63
CA SER A 303 -15.28 0.26 8.98
C SER A 303 -13.94 0.58 9.65
N ALA A 304 -12.82 0.27 8.99
CA ALA A 304 -11.47 0.53 9.51
C ALA A 304 -11.25 2.01 9.90
N THR A 305 -11.60 2.92 9.00
CA THR A 305 -11.44 4.37 9.25
C THR A 305 -12.36 4.89 10.35
N ARG A 306 -13.58 4.36 10.46
CA ARG A 306 -14.53 4.69 11.53
C ARG A 306 -14.02 4.19 12.87
N SER A 307 -13.65 2.91 12.95
CA SER A 307 -13.14 2.29 14.19
C SER A 307 -11.95 3.07 14.75
N LEU A 308 -11.04 3.54 13.89
CA LEU A 308 -9.91 4.37 14.32
C LEU A 308 -10.33 5.72 14.97
N LEU A 309 -11.46 6.29 14.55
CA LEU A 309 -12.00 7.54 15.09
C LEU A 309 -12.83 7.33 16.35
N GLU A 310 -13.49 6.18 16.49
CA GLU A 310 -14.41 5.92 17.59
C GLU A 310 -13.81 5.12 18.74
N ARG A 311 -12.78 4.29 18.49
CA ARG A 311 -12.31 3.27 19.42
C ARG A 311 -10.80 3.31 19.63
N ASP A 312 -10.32 2.82 20.78
CA ASP A 312 -8.90 2.69 21.10
C ASP A 312 -8.33 1.30 20.78
N ASP A 313 -9.16 0.27 20.76
CA ASP A 313 -8.81 -1.13 20.60
C ASP A 313 -8.82 -1.58 19.13
N VAL A 314 -8.08 -0.86 18.28
CA VAL A 314 -8.13 -1.04 16.82
C VAL A 314 -6.87 -1.74 16.30
N ILE A 315 -7.06 -2.84 15.58
CA ILE A 315 -6.01 -3.57 14.87
C ILE A 315 -6.37 -3.59 13.39
N ILE A 316 -5.60 -2.92 12.55
CA ILE A 316 -5.84 -2.84 11.11
C ILE A 316 -4.85 -3.74 10.38
N VAL A 317 -5.35 -4.73 9.64
CA VAL A 317 -4.55 -5.50 8.69
C VAL A 317 -4.68 -4.86 7.32
N ALA A 318 -3.57 -4.37 6.78
CA ALA A 318 -3.55 -3.58 5.57
C ALA A 318 -2.53 -4.05 4.53
N SER A 319 -2.79 -3.73 3.27
CA SER A 319 -1.77 -3.78 2.21
C SER A 319 -1.10 -2.42 2.06
N VAL A 320 -0.24 -2.26 1.05
CA VAL A 320 0.29 -0.96 0.61
C VAL A 320 -0.78 0.09 0.31
N SER A 321 -2.07 -0.28 0.26
CA SER A 321 -3.14 0.70 0.17
C SER A 321 -3.14 1.73 1.31
N CYS A 322 -2.58 1.42 2.48
CA CYS A 322 -2.52 2.36 3.62
C CYS A 322 -1.57 3.55 3.41
N ILE A 323 -0.69 3.52 2.40
CA ILE A 323 0.18 4.65 2.04
C ILE A 323 -0.39 5.50 0.89
N TYR A 324 -1.52 5.09 0.30
CA TYR A 324 -2.22 5.89 -0.72
C TYR A 324 -3.05 6.99 -0.08
N GLY A 325 -3.20 8.09 -0.81
CA GLY A 325 -3.92 9.27 -0.35
C GLY A 325 -5.38 8.95 -0.03
N ILE A 326 -5.84 9.49 1.09
CA ILE A 326 -7.23 9.48 1.56
C ILE A 326 -7.59 10.91 1.97
N GLY A 327 -8.88 11.26 2.01
CA GLY A 327 -9.30 12.59 2.48
C GLY A 327 -8.81 12.88 3.90
N SER A 328 -8.57 14.16 4.18
CA SER A 328 -8.11 14.63 5.49
C SER A 328 -9.07 14.22 6.59
N VAL A 329 -8.55 13.85 7.76
CA VAL A 329 -9.37 13.45 8.92
C VAL A 329 -10.27 14.60 9.36
N GLU A 330 -9.78 15.83 9.32
CA GLU A 330 -10.53 17.05 9.70
C GLU A 330 -11.79 17.20 8.85
N THR A 331 -11.65 17.09 7.53
CA THR A 331 -12.80 17.17 6.62
C THR A 331 -13.74 15.99 6.86
N TYR A 332 -13.22 14.77 6.95
CA TYR A 332 -14.02 13.57 7.17
C TYR A 332 -14.82 13.63 8.49
N THR A 333 -14.21 14.12 9.58
CA THR A 333 -14.87 14.25 10.89
C THR A 333 -15.79 15.46 10.97
N ALA A 334 -15.44 16.60 10.40
CA ALA A 334 -16.30 17.80 10.38
C ALA A 334 -17.60 17.59 9.61
N MET A 335 -17.58 16.63 8.68
CA MET A 335 -18.72 16.22 7.87
C MET A 335 -19.59 15.14 8.54
N THR A 336 -19.18 14.64 9.71
CA THR A 336 -20.04 13.75 10.51
C THR A 336 -21.09 14.57 11.23
N PHE A 337 -22.30 14.04 11.30
CA PHE A 337 -23.34 14.59 12.16
C PHE A 337 -24.00 13.47 12.96
N GLN A 338 -24.42 13.82 14.18
CA GLN A 338 -25.03 12.90 15.13
C GLN A 338 -26.52 13.20 15.22
N MET A 339 -27.32 12.15 15.26
CA MET A 339 -28.76 12.20 15.47
C MET A 339 -29.09 11.47 16.75
N GLN A 340 -29.97 12.03 17.57
CA GLN A 340 -30.39 11.46 18.84
C GLN A 340 -31.91 11.62 19.01
N ILE A 341 -32.54 10.65 19.68
CA ILE A 341 -33.95 10.74 20.05
C ILE A 341 -34.22 12.03 20.84
N GLY A 342 -35.32 12.73 20.52
CA GLY A 342 -35.69 14.04 21.06
C GLY A 342 -34.96 15.22 20.41
N GLY A 343 -34.03 14.97 19.49
CA GLY A 343 -33.36 16.02 18.72
C GLY A 343 -34.31 16.67 17.72
N ARG A 344 -34.21 17.99 17.57
CA ARG A 344 -34.91 18.72 16.50
C ARG A 344 -34.14 18.64 15.18
N LEU A 345 -34.81 18.22 14.13
CA LEU A 345 -34.23 18.03 12.81
C LEU A 345 -35.26 18.33 11.71
N ASP A 346 -34.94 19.29 10.84
CA ASP A 346 -35.73 19.53 9.63
C ASP A 346 -35.46 18.41 8.61
N GLN A 347 -36.52 17.76 8.13
CA GLN A 347 -36.41 16.65 7.19
C GLN A 347 -35.63 17.05 5.93
N ARG A 348 -35.92 18.21 5.35
CA ARG A 348 -35.32 18.63 4.07
C ARG A 348 -33.83 18.95 4.22
N ALA A 349 -33.46 19.56 5.34
CA ALA A 349 -32.08 19.80 5.71
C ALA A 349 -31.30 18.48 5.82
N LEU A 350 -31.86 17.47 6.52
CA LEU A 350 -31.22 16.16 6.62
C LEU A 350 -30.99 15.51 5.25
N LEU A 351 -31.96 15.57 4.33
CA LEU A 351 -31.77 15.01 2.98
C LEU A 351 -30.66 15.75 2.21
N ALA A 352 -30.58 17.07 2.34
CA ALA A 352 -29.53 17.87 1.72
C ALA A 352 -28.14 17.51 2.30
N ASP A 353 -28.06 17.33 3.62
CA ASP A 353 -26.82 16.94 4.29
C ASP A 353 -26.37 15.53 3.89
N LEU A 354 -27.29 14.56 3.78
CA LEU A 354 -27.00 13.22 3.28
C LEU A 354 -26.45 13.24 1.84
N VAL A 355 -27.02 14.07 0.96
CA VAL A 355 -26.50 14.26 -0.40
C VAL A 355 -25.11 14.89 -0.38
N ALA A 356 -24.87 15.86 0.49
CA ALA A 356 -23.54 16.45 0.67
C ALA A 356 -22.51 15.39 1.14
N GLN A 357 -22.94 14.43 1.95
CA GLN A 357 -22.18 13.25 2.38
C GLN A 357 -22.05 12.14 1.31
N GLN A 358 -22.42 12.39 0.05
CA GLN A 358 -22.39 11.41 -1.06
C GLN A 358 -23.34 10.22 -0.91
N TYR A 359 -24.37 10.31 -0.06
CA TYR A 359 -25.44 9.33 -0.09
C TYR A 359 -26.37 9.57 -1.28
N LYS A 360 -26.85 8.49 -1.88
CA LYS A 360 -27.79 8.55 -3.01
C LYS A 360 -29.21 8.30 -2.54
N ARG A 361 -30.16 9.12 -2.97
CA ARG A 361 -31.58 8.82 -2.74
C ARG A 361 -32.00 7.65 -3.64
N GLN A 362 -32.45 6.54 -3.06
CA GLN A 362 -32.93 5.37 -3.79
C GLN A 362 -34.19 4.79 -3.14
N ASP A 363 -35.36 5.10 -3.69
CA ASP A 363 -36.64 4.66 -3.09
C ASP A 363 -36.95 3.17 -3.38
N ILE A 364 -36.50 2.65 -4.53
CA ILE A 364 -36.74 1.27 -4.98
C ILE A 364 -35.59 0.35 -4.56
N ASN A 365 -34.39 0.61 -5.07
CA ASN A 365 -33.20 -0.21 -4.83
C ASN A 365 -32.44 0.27 -3.59
N PHE A 366 -32.87 -0.16 -2.41
CA PHE A 366 -32.26 0.29 -1.15
C PHE A 366 -30.97 -0.48 -0.86
N VAL A 367 -29.83 0.14 -1.15
CA VAL A 367 -28.49 -0.44 -1.03
C VAL A 367 -27.58 0.40 -0.14
N ARG A 368 -26.42 -0.13 0.23
CA ARG A 368 -25.40 0.59 1.03
C ARG A 368 -25.07 1.95 0.41
N GLY A 369 -24.93 2.97 1.26
CA GLY A 369 -24.66 4.33 0.80
C GLY A 369 -25.86 5.05 0.18
N SER A 370 -27.07 4.55 0.46
CA SER A 370 -28.32 5.17 0.01
C SER A 370 -29.26 5.52 1.16
N PHE A 371 -30.22 6.38 0.88
CA PHE A 371 -31.34 6.68 1.78
C PHE A 371 -32.66 6.72 1.00
N ARG A 372 -33.77 6.56 1.70
CA ARG A 372 -35.12 6.74 1.15
C ARG A 372 -36.06 7.35 2.17
N VAL A 373 -37.15 7.93 1.68
CA VAL A 373 -38.14 8.62 2.51
C VAL A 373 -39.51 7.97 2.34
N ARG A 374 -40.16 7.64 3.45
CA ARG A 374 -41.50 7.04 3.50
C ARG A 374 -42.34 7.83 4.50
N GLY A 375 -43.00 8.89 4.01
CA GLY A 375 -43.75 9.82 4.87
C GLY A 375 -42.82 10.49 5.88
N ASP A 376 -43.11 10.28 7.17
CA ASP A 376 -42.35 10.87 8.28
C ASP A 376 -41.14 10.02 8.70
N THR A 377 -40.90 8.93 7.99
CA THR A 377 -39.78 8.02 8.24
C THR A 377 -38.69 8.17 7.19
N ILE A 378 -37.45 8.27 7.64
CA ILE A 378 -36.26 8.28 6.79
C ILE A 378 -35.49 6.99 7.06
N GLU A 379 -35.20 6.23 6.01
CA GLU A 379 -34.36 5.04 6.11
C GLU A 379 -33.02 5.32 5.47
N ILE A 380 -31.94 5.03 6.18
CA ILE A 380 -30.55 5.30 5.77
C ILE A 380 -29.79 3.98 5.86
N PHE A 381 -29.06 3.63 4.80
CA PHE A 381 -28.14 2.50 4.79
C PHE A 381 -26.70 3.02 4.88
N PRO A 382 -26.06 2.99 6.06
CA PRO A 382 -24.73 3.56 6.27
C PRO A 382 -23.64 2.85 5.47
N ALA A 383 -22.61 3.59 5.07
CA ALA A 383 -21.49 3.06 4.26
C ALA A 383 -20.66 1.97 4.95
N HIS A 384 -20.70 1.89 6.28
CA HIS A 384 -19.86 0.99 7.08
C HIS A 384 -20.58 -0.29 7.56
N LEU A 385 -21.91 -0.38 7.38
CA LEU A 385 -22.69 -1.55 7.77
C LEU A 385 -22.96 -2.46 6.56
N GLU A 386 -23.16 -3.75 6.80
CA GLU A 386 -23.39 -4.77 5.76
C GLU A 386 -24.84 -5.22 5.69
N ASP A 387 -25.44 -5.49 6.83
CA ASP A 387 -26.75 -6.13 6.97
C ASP A 387 -27.69 -5.33 7.90
N ARG A 388 -27.34 -4.08 8.19
CA ARG A 388 -28.07 -3.20 9.09
C ARG A 388 -28.24 -1.82 8.48
N ALA A 389 -29.48 -1.34 8.52
CA ALA A 389 -29.87 0.00 8.16
C ALA A 389 -30.59 0.67 9.34
N TRP A 390 -30.68 2.00 9.29
CA TRP A 390 -31.33 2.78 10.33
C TRP A 390 -32.63 3.38 9.80
N ARG A 391 -33.69 3.23 10.59
CA ARG A 391 -34.98 3.85 10.39
C ARG A 391 -35.16 4.94 11.42
N ILE A 392 -35.27 6.18 10.96
CA ILE A 392 -35.49 7.37 11.77
C ILE A 392 -36.95 7.76 11.60
N SER A 393 -37.74 7.58 12.65
CA SER A 393 -39.13 8.04 12.72
C SER A 393 -39.17 9.45 13.30
N MET A 394 -39.85 10.36 12.62
CA MET A 394 -39.99 11.74 13.06
C MET A 394 -41.45 12.10 13.35
N PHE A 395 -41.66 13.04 14.25
CA PHE A 395 -42.95 13.68 14.51
C PHE A 395 -42.80 15.20 14.31
N GLY A 396 -43.23 15.69 13.15
CA GLY A 396 -42.90 17.05 12.72
C GLY A 396 -41.39 17.20 12.54
N ASP A 397 -40.78 18.04 13.39
CA ASP A 397 -39.34 18.33 13.35
C ASP A 397 -38.58 17.64 14.50
N GLU A 398 -39.15 16.63 15.16
CA GLU A 398 -38.53 15.93 16.29
C GLU A 398 -38.31 14.44 15.98
N ILE A 399 -37.14 13.91 16.34
CA ILE A 399 -36.82 12.48 16.20
C ILE A 399 -37.49 11.71 17.34
N GLU A 400 -38.51 10.92 17.02
CA GLU A 400 -39.25 10.11 18.00
C GLU A 400 -38.52 8.80 18.29
N GLN A 401 -38.03 8.12 17.25
CA GLN A 401 -37.43 6.80 17.39
C GLN A 401 -36.34 6.56 16.34
N ILE A 402 -35.25 5.91 16.76
CA ILE A 402 -34.23 5.38 15.86
C ILE A 402 -34.20 3.87 16.01
N THR A 403 -34.51 3.16 14.93
CA THR A 403 -34.59 1.70 14.89
C THR A 403 -33.54 1.14 13.96
N GLU A 404 -32.81 0.13 14.41
CA GLU A 404 -31.96 -0.68 13.54
C GLU A 404 -32.80 -1.82 12.94
N PHE A 405 -32.62 -2.09 11.65
CA PHE A 405 -33.34 -3.15 10.95
C PHE A 405 -32.49 -3.76 9.82
N ASP A 406 -32.84 -4.99 9.44
CA ASP A 406 -32.27 -5.67 8.29
C ASP A 406 -32.88 -5.12 6.98
N PRO A 407 -32.08 -4.55 6.05
CA PRO A 407 -32.58 -3.94 4.82
C PRO A 407 -33.18 -4.94 3.82
N LEU A 408 -32.83 -6.23 3.92
CA LEU A 408 -33.35 -7.30 3.07
C LEU A 408 -34.67 -7.85 3.59
N THR A 409 -34.73 -8.18 4.88
CA THR A 409 -35.93 -8.81 5.49
C THR A 409 -36.92 -7.81 6.08
N GLY A 410 -36.48 -6.59 6.38
CA GLY A 410 -37.26 -5.57 7.08
C GLY A 410 -37.41 -5.82 8.58
N GLN A 411 -36.82 -6.89 9.12
CA GLN A 411 -36.93 -7.21 10.55
C GLN A 411 -36.16 -6.21 11.40
N LYS A 412 -36.81 -5.77 12.48
CA LYS A 412 -36.21 -4.90 13.49
C LYS A 412 -35.20 -5.68 14.33
N THR A 413 -33.99 -5.15 14.47
CA THR A 413 -32.87 -5.78 15.17
C THR A 413 -32.58 -5.11 16.50
N GLY A 414 -32.88 -3.81 16.62
CA GLY A 414 -32.67 -3.07 17.86
C GLY A 414 -33.25 -1.66 17.86
N GLU A 415 -33.23 -1.02 19.03
CA GLU A 415 -33.55 0.40 19.21
C GLU A 415 -32.30 1.14 19.64
N LEU A 416 -32.00 2.25 18.96
CA LEU A 416 -30.80 3.04 19.18
C LEU A 416 -31.17 4.38 19.80
N LYS A 417 -30.40 4.83 20.79
CA LYS A 417 -30.61 6.17 21.40
C LYS A 417 -30.10 7.28 20.49
N SER A 418 -29.01 7.01 19.77
CA SER A 418 -28.38 7.93 18.84
C SER A 418 -27.62 7.17 17.75
N VAL A 419 -27.41 7.81 16.60
CA VAL A 419 -26.56 7.33 15.51
C VAL A 419 -25.65 8.45 15.03
N LYS A 420 -24.44 8.10 14.57
CA LYS A 420 -23.51 9.02 13.94
C LYS A 420 -23.35 8.63 12.47
N ILE A 421 -23.61 9.58 11.57
CA ILE A 421 -23.53 9.37 10.13
C ILE A 421 -22.16 9.83 9.64
N TYR A 422 -21.47 8.95 8.91
CA TYR A 422 -20.21 9.21 8.24
C TYR A 422 -20.42 9.37 6.74
N ALA A 423 -19.52 10.10 6.09
CA ALA A 423 -19.48 10.26 4.65
C ALA A 423 -19.48 8.89 3.93
N ASN A 424 -20.22 8.82 2.83
CA ASN A 424 -20.26 7.64 1.95
C ASN A 424 -19.06 7.56 0.99
N SER A 425 -18.02 8.35 1.25
CA SER A 425 -16.76 8.31 0.52
C SER A 425 -15.64 8.85 1.40
N HIS A 426 -14.43 8.34 1.23
CA HIS A 426 -13.25 8.91 1.89
C HIS A 426 -12.72 10.19 1.22
N TYR A 427 -13.26 10.60 0.06
CA TYR A 427 -12.77 11.75 -0.72
C TYR A 427 -13.78 12.90 -0.81
N VAL A 428 -14.70 12.99 0.16
CA VAL A 428 -15.70 14.06 0.15
C VAL A 428 -15.02 15.42 0.35
N THR A 429 -15.32 16.35 -0.55
CA THR A 429 -14.75 17.69 -0.58
C THR A 429 -15.88 18.73 -0.51
N PRO A 430 -15.82 19.70 0.40
CA PRO A 430 -16.83 20.75 0.50
C PRO A 430 -16.96 21.57 -0.79
N ARG A 431 -18.19 21.99 -1.11
CA ARG A 431 -18.49 22.77 -2.33
C ARG A 431 -17.68 24.07 -2.47
N PRO A 432 -17.42 24.87 -1.41
CA PRO A 432 -16.57 26.05 -1.51
C PRO A 432 -15.15 25.71 -1.98
N THR A 433 -14.57 24.62 -1.46
CA THR A 433 -13.24 24.11 -1.85
C THR A 433 -13.22 23.68 -3.31
N LEU A 434 -14.25 22.98 -3.78
CA LEU A 434 -14.39 22.61 -5.20
C LEU A 434 -14.43 23.85 -6.11
N ASN A 435 -15.21 24.87 -5.73
CA ASN A 435 -15.30 26.11 -6.51
C ASN A 435 -13.97 26.87 -6.58
N GLN A 436 -13.19 26.86 -5.50
CA GLN A 436 -11.85 27.45 -5.48
C GLN A 436 -10.89 26.64 -6.36
N ALA A 437 -10.89 25.31 -6.22
CA ALA A 437 -10.05 24.42 -7.02
C ALA A 437 -10.32 24.57 -8.52
N ILE A 438 -11.58 24.69 -8.95
CA ILE A 438 -11.94 24.92 -10.36
C ILE A 438 -11.28 26.20 -10.91
N LYS A 439 -11.19 27.28 -10.11
CA LYS A 439 -10.54 28.51 -10.53
C LYS A 439 -9.03 28.29 -10.72
N SER A 440 -8.37 27.68 -9.74
CA SER A 440 -6.94 27.39 -9.80
C SER A 440 -6.58 26.44 -10.94
N ILE A 441 -7.37 25.39 -11.19
CA ILE A 441 -7.17 24.46 -12.31
C ILE A 441 -7.30 25.19 -13.65
N LYS A 442 -8.27 26.11 -13.79
CA LYS A 442 -8.42 26.92 -15.01
C LYS A 442 -7.25 27.88 -15.22
N GLU A 443 -6.67 28.41 -14.14
CA GLU A 443 -5.48 29.25 -14.22
C GLU A 443 -4.25 28.43 -14.62
N GLU A 444 -4.04 27.27 -14.01
CA GLU A 444 -2.97 26.33 -14.37
C GLU A 444 -3.08 25.87 -15.81
N LEU A 445 -4.28 25.51 -16.27
CA LEU A 445 -4.55 25.11 -17.65
C LEU A 445 -4.11 26.19 -18.64
N LYS A 446 -4.47 27.47 -18.39
CA LYS A 446 -4.04 28.59 -19.24
C LYS A 446 -2.52 28.71 -19.32
N HIS A 447 -1.84 28.56 -18.18
CA HIS A 447 -0.37 28.63 -18.14
C HIS A 447 0.25 27.46 -18.91
N ARG A 448 -0.31 26.26 -18.73
CA ARG A 448 0.18 25.03 -19.39
C ARG A 448 -0.02 25.06 -20.91
N LEU A 449 -1.14 25.59 -21.39
CA LEU A 449 -1.41 25.77 -22.82
C LEU A 449 -0.37 26.71 -23.46
N VAL A 450 -0.12 27.87 -22.86
CA VAL A 450 0.90 28.83 -23.37
C VAL A 450 2.29 28.21 -23.39
N GLU A 451 2.65 27.41 -22.40
CA GLU A 451 3.92 26.68 -22.36
C GLU A 451 4.05 25.70 -23.54
N LEU A 452 3.01 24.89 -23.78
CA LEU A 452 3.00 23.89 -24.85
C LEU A 452 3.00 24.54 -26.25
N GLU A 453 2.21 25.59 -26.46
CA GLU A 453 2.17 26.34 -27.72
C GLU A 453 3.53 26.97 -28.05
N ARG A 454 4.17 27.62 -27.07
CA ARG A 454 5.51 28.21 -27.24
C ARG A 454 6.58 27.16 -27.51
N ALA A 455 6.42 25.96 -26.99
CA ALA A 455 7.30 24.82 -27.26
C ALA A 455 6.99 24.11 -28.60
N GLY A 456 5.98 24.57 -29.36
CA GLY A 456 5.56 23.95 -30.62
C GLY A 456 4.81 22.61 -30.45
N ARG A 457 4.38 22.28 -29.22
CA ARG A 457 3.67 21.03 -28.86
C ARG A 457 2.16 21.19 -29.03
N LEU A 458 1.73 21.49 -30.26
CA LEU A 458 0.35 21.86 -30.57
C LEU A 458 -0.65 20.70 -30.36
N LEU A 459 -0.23 19.46 -30.61
CA LEU A 459 -1.09 18.29 -30.40
C LEU A 459 -1.37 18.06 -28.91
N GLU A 460 -0.37 18.23 -28.05
CA GLU A 460 -0.54 18.12 -26.61
C GLU A 460 -1.34 19.28 -26.02
N ALA A 461 -1.20 20.49 -26.56
CA ALA A 461 -2.06 21.62 -26.21
C ALA A 461 -3.52 21.32 -26.57
N GLN A 462 -3.78 20.83 -27.79
CA GLN A 462 -5.12 20.46 -28.25
C GLN A 462 -5.77 19.36 -27.41
N ARG A 463 -5.00 18.46 -26.79
CA ARG A 463 -5.55 17.44 -25.85
C ARG A 463 -6.06 18.04 -24.54
N LEU A 464 -5.62 19.25 -24.17
CA LEU A 464 -6.02 19.93 -22.93
C LEU A 464 -7.16 20.94 -23.14
N GLU A 465 -7.39 21.39 -24.38
CA GLU A 465 -8.53 22.25 -24.77
C GLU A 465 -9.86 21.48 -24.79
#